data_AF-A0A538LNL9-F1
#
_entry.id   AF-A0A538LNL9-F1
#
_cell.length_a   1.000
_cell.length_b   1.000
_cell.length_c   1.000
_cell.angle_alpha   90.00
_cell.angle_beta   90.00
_cell.angle_gamma   90.00
#
_symmetry.space_group_name_H-M   'P 1'
#
loop_
_entity.id
_entity.type
_entity.pdbx_description
1 polymer ?
#
loop_
_entity_poly.entity_id
_entity_poly.type
_entity_poly.pdbx_seq_one_letter_code
_entity_poly.pdbx_strand_id
1 'polypeptide(L)'
;MPRKSLRPNLNQIRTWVRQGRTDAWVAHQLDVSVRDIEQFKRQNELVSDEGSSEGTIAAEYADEIDLRAEDDALIAAELEAAEIEAERARAEAQEQQAAAEEESGAEAPRARTRRRGGRGRRGLAGRGRAAAASSRNVGPLEGTFDHGEEGYGLWLDPAIQDNPIYAEHWAGHRPVEVDVEEDRIVIRRVGEDD
;
A
#
# COMPACT_ATOMS: atom_id res chain seq x y z
N MET A 1 -2.80 -16.58 36.45
CA MET A 1 -1.39 -16.25 36.76
C MET A 1 -1.35 -15.40 38.03
N PRO A 2 -0.38 -15.61 38.94
CA PRO A 2 -0.25 -14.77 40.13
C PRO A 2 0.09 -13.34 39.72
N ARG A 3 -0.65 -12.36 40.28
CA ARG A 3 -0.46 -10.94 39.97
C ARG A 3 0.88 -10.46 40.54
N LYS A 4 1.84 -10.15 39.68
CA LYS A 4 3.08 -9.47 40.09
C LYS A 4 2.71 -8.08 40.61
N SER A 5 3.19 -7.70 41.79
CA SER A 5 2.89 -6.39 42.36
C SER A 5 3.57 -5.29 41.55
N LEU A 6 2.81 -4.32 41.04
CA LEU A 6 3.29 -3.18 40.25
C LEU A 6 3.80 -2.00 41.09
N ARG A 7 3.51 -2.00 42.39
CA ARG A 7 3.95 -0.97 43.36
C ARG A 7 5.46 -0.64 43.34
N PRO A 8 6.41 -1.61 43.30
CA PRO A 8 7.84 -1.28 43.23
C PRO A 8 8.25 -0.54 41.94
N ASN A 9 7.48 -0.69 40.85
CA ASN A 9 7.81 -0.13 39.54
C ASN A 9 7.09 1.20 39.26
N LEU A 10 6.45 1.80 40.27
CA LEU A 10 5.63 3.00 40.12
C LEU A 10 6.39 4.18 39.50
N ASN A 11 7.63 4.42 39.94
CA ASN A 11 8.45 5.51 39.38
C ASN A 11 8.91 5.22 37.94
N GLN A 12 9.09 3.95 37.57
CA GLN A 12 9.43 3.57 36.20
C GLN A 12 8.24 3.81 35.27
N ILE A 13 7.04 3.38 35.68
CA ILE A 13 5.79 3.60 34.94
C ILE A 13 5.55 5.10 34.75
N ARG A 14 5.74 5.94 35.78
CA ARG A 14 5.63 7.41 35.66
C ARG A 14 6.57 8.00 34.60
N THR A 15 7.82 7.55 34.59
CA THR A 15 8.82 8.01 33.62
C THR A 15 8.42 7.61 32.20
N TRP A 16 7.99 6.36 32.00
CA TRP A 16 7.56 5.87 30.70
C TRP A 16 6.28 6.54 30.18
N VAL A 17 5.32 6.80 31.06
CA VAL A 17 4.11 7.57 30.71
C VAL A 17 4.47 8.99 30.29
N ARG A 18 5.39 9.67 30.99
CA ARG A 18 5.90 11.00 30.59
C ARG A 18 6.67 10.97 29.27
N GLN A 19 7.29 9.84 28.93
CA GLN A 19 7.97 9.61 27.65
C GLN A 19 7.00 9.22 26.52
N GLY A 20 5.68 9.18 26.77
CA GLY A 20 4.69 8.83 25.75
C GLY A 20 4.67 7.34 25.38
N ARG A 21 5.18 6.45 26.24
CA ARG A 21 5.11 4.99 26.00
C ARG A 21 3.69 4.48 26.25
N THR A 22 3.23 3.59 25.38
CA THR A 22 1.90 2.99 25.45
C THR A 22 1.78 1.96 26.57
N ASP A 23 0.55 1.74 27.06
CA ASP A 23 0.29 0.80 28.16
C ASP A 23 0.59 -0.66 27.75
N ALA A 24 0.44 -0.99 26.47
CA ALA A 24 0.84 -2.28 25.90
C ALA A 24 2.37 -2.50 26.00
N TRP A 25 3.16 -1.45 25.74
CA TRP A 25 4.61 -1.51 25.87
C TRP A 25 5.05 -1.68 27.33
N VAL A 26 4.43 -0.92 28.25
CA VAL A 26 4.70 -1.04 29.70
C VAL A 26 4.30 -2.41 30.23
N ALA A 27 3.18 -2.95 29.76
CA ALA A 27 2.69 -4.28 30.14
C ALA A 27 3.65 -5.39 29.71
N HIS A 28 4.14 -5.34 28.47
CA HIS A 28 5.14 -6.27 27.96
C HIS A 28 6.42 -6.22 28.79
N GLN A 29 6.93 -5.03 29.10
CA GLN A 29 8.19 -4.86 29.82
C GLN A 29 8.15 -5.36 31.28
N LEU A 30 6.96 -5.35 31.90
CA LEU A 30 6.77 -5.77 33.27
C LEU A 30 6.21 -7.21 33.38
N ASP A 31 6.04 -7.92 32.26
CA ASP A 31 5.37 -9.22 32.16
C ASP A 31 4.00 -9.22 32.88
N VAL A 32 3.18 -8.21 32.62
CA VAL A 32 1.81 -8.10 33.16
C VAL A 32 0.80 -7.87 32.04
N SER A 33 -0.49 -7.96 32.37
CA SER A 33 -1.54 -7.65 31.40
C SER A 33 -1.71 -6.14 31.21
N VAL A 34 -2.14 -5.73 30.02
CA VAL A 34 -2.48 -4.33 29.70
C VAL A 34 -3.54 -3.80 30.68
N ARG A 35 -4.55 -4.62 30.99
CA ARG A 35 -5.61 -4.31 31.96
C ARG A 35 -5.08 -4.02 33.36
N ASP A 36 -4.04 -4.71 33.81
CA ASP A 36 -3.43 -4.46 35.12
C ASP A 36 -2.66 -3.11 35.12
N ILE A 37 -2.03 -2.72 34.00
CA ILE A 37 -1.40 -1.40 33.84
C ILE A 37 -2.44 -0.27 33.81
N GLU A 38 -3.52 -0.43 33.05
CA GLU A 38 -4.61 0.55 33.01
C GLU A 38 -5.25 0.75 34.40
N GLN A 39 -5.53 -0.36 35.10
CA GLN A 39 -6.06 -0.32 36.45
C GLN A 39 -5.08 0.37 37.41
N PHE A 40 -3.78 0.09 37.26
CA PHE A 40 -2.74 0.71 38.06
C PHE A 40 -2.60 2.22 37.78
N LYS A 41 -2.71 2.66 36.52
CA LYS A 41 -2.69 4.09 36.15
C LYS A 41 -3.90 4.83 36.72
N ARG A 42 -5.11 4.25 36.64
CA ARG A 42 -6.31 4.82 37.28
C ARG A 42 -6.15 4.94 38.80
N GLN A 43 -5.59 3.94 39.46
CA GLN A 43 -5.37 3.95 40.92
C GLN A 43 -4.32 4.96 41.38
N ASN A 44 -3.36 5.33 40.52
CA ASN A 44 -2.26 6.24 40.86
C ASN A 44 -2.41 7.61 40.17
N GLU A 45 -3.58 7.91 39.61
CA GLU A 45 -3.91 9.16 38.90
C GLU A 45 -2.89 9.51 37.80
N LEU A 46 -2.40 8.49 37.08
CA LEU A 46 -1.44 8.63 35.97
C LEU A 46 -2.12 8.60 34.60
N VAL A 47 -3.39 9.01 34.54
CA VAL A 47 -4.13 9.09 33.28
C VAL A 47 -3.50 10.22 32.46
N SER A 48 -2.94 9.88 31.30
CA SER A 48 -2.44 10.87 30.35
C SER A 48 -3.58 11.80 29.96
N ASP A 49 -3.32 13.11 29.95
CA ASP A 49 -4.27 14.18 29.60
C ASP A 49 -4.60 14.19 28.08
N GLU A 50 -4.72 13.01 27.47
CA GLU A 50 -5.01 12.84 26.04
C GLU A 50 -6.52 12.64 25.80
N GLY A 51 -7.32 12.55 26.88
CA GLY A 51 -8.78 12.32 26.81
C GLY A 51 -9.65 13.52 27.18
N SER A 52 -9.09 14.67 27.55
CA SER A 52 -9.87 15.88 27.89
C SER A 52 -10.11 16.83 26.70
N SER A 53 -9.59 16.52 25.52
CA SER A 53 -9.78 17.30 24.29
C SER A 53 -10.68 16.64 23.23
N GLU A 54 -11.39 15.56 23.58
CA GLU A 54 -12.26 14.84 22.62
C GLU A 54 -13.77 15.08 22.86
N GLY A 55 -14.13 15.71 23.98
CA GLY A 55 -15.53 15.98 24.35
C GLY A 55 -16.13 17.27 23.75
N THR A 56 -15.31 18.13 23.13
CA THR A 56 -15.78 19.42 22.60
C THR A 56 -15.95 19.43 21.08
N ILE A 57 -15.33 18.48 20.36
CA ILE A 57 -15.33 18.46 18.89
C ILE A 57 -16.52 17.62 18.35
N ALA A 58 -17.05 16.68 19.13
CA ALA A 58 -18.15 15.80 18.71
C ALA A 58 -19.51 16.50 18.50
N ALA A 59 -19.66 17.76 18.90
CA ALA A 59 -20.92 18.51 18.77
C ALA A 59 -20.96 19.47 17.57
N GLU A 60 -19.81 19.83 16.97
CA GLU A 60 -19.74 20.72 15.79
C GLU A 60 -19.79 19.96 14.46
N TYR A 61 -19.60 18.64 14.46
CA TYR A 61 -19.59 17.81 13.26
C TYR A 61 -20.97 17.28 12.81
N ALA A 62 -22.06 17.64 13.48
CA ALA A 62 -23.39 17.20 13.07
C ALA A 62 -23.94 17.92 11.81
N ASP A 63 -23.30 19.03 11.40
CA ASP A 63 -23.54 19.75 10.14
C ASP A 63 -22.40 19.52 9.13
N GLU A 64 -21.60 18.45 9.28
CA GLU A 64 -20.59 18.06 8.29
C GLU A 64 -21.25 17.81 6.94
N ILE A 65 -20.96 18.70 6.00
CA ILE A 65 -21.22 18.57 4.58
C ILE A 65 -20.76 17.16 4.16
N ASP A 66 -21.66 16.37 3.58
CA ASP A 66 -21.34 15.04 3.07
C ASP A 66 -20.43 15.18 1.83
N LEU A 67 -19.13 15.31 2.09
CA LEU A 67 -18.04 15.50 1.10
C LEU A 67 -18.04 14.41 0.00
N ARG A 68 -18.72 13.30 0.23
CA ARG A 68 -18.88 12.21 -0.73
C ARG A 68 -19.78 12.60 -1.91
N ALA A 69 -20.81 13.41 -1.68
CA ALA A 69 -21.74 13.83 -2.72
C ALA A 69 -21.11 14.82 -3.71
N GLU A 70 -20.16 15.65 -3.26
CA GLU A 70 -19.46 16.61 -4.10
C GLU A 70 -18.45 15.93 -5.03
N ASP A 71 -17.68 14.97 -4.51
CA ASP A 71 -16.72 14.19 -5.31
C ASP A 71 -17.42 13.37 -6.41
N ASP A 72 -18.54 12.70 -6.10
CA ASP A 72 -19.30 11.94 -7.10
C ASP A 72 -19.87 12.86 -8.21
N ALA A 73 -20.27 14.09 -7.88
CA ALA A 73 -20.77 15.06 -8.84
C ALA A 73 -19.66 15.58 -9.77
N LEU A 74 -18.45 15.81 -9.25
CA LEU A 74 -17.29 16.20 -10.05
C LEU A 74 -16.86 15.08 -11.01
N ILE A 75 -16.84 13.83 -10.54
CA ILE A 75 -16.53 12.66 -11.38
C ILE A 75 -17.57 12.50 -12.49
N ALA A 76 -18.86 12.66 -12.18
CA ALA A 76 -19.93 12.58 -13.19
C ALA A 76 -19.79 13.66 -14.27
N ALA A 77 -19.48 14.90 -13.89
CA ALA A 77 -19.30 16.01 -14.84
C ALA A 77 -18.06 15.83 -15.74
N GLU A 78 -16.94 15.35 -15.17
CA GLU A 78 -15.71 15.04 -15.92
C GLU A 78 -15.98 13.92 -16.96
N LEU A 79 -16.72 12.89 -16.57
CA LEU A 79 -17.01 11.75 -17.44
C LEU A 79 -17.98 12.12 -18.57
N GLU A 80 -18.96 12.97 -18.31
CA GLU A 80 -19.86 13.52 -19.34
C GLU A 80 -19.10 14.42 -20.32
N ALA A 81 -18.19 15.28 -19.83
CA ALA A 81 -17.35 16.12 -20.70
C ALA A 81 -16.44 15.28 -21.60
N ALA A 82 -15.81 14.23 -21.06
CA ALA A 82 -14.99 13.31 -21.82
C ALA A 82 -15.79 12.51 -22.86
N GLU A 83 -17.03 12.14 -22.56
CA GLU A 83 -17.92 11.46 -23.51
C GLU A 83 -18.32 12.38 -24.67
N ILE A 84 -18.65 13.64 -24.38
CA ILE A 84 -18.95 14.65 -25.41
C ILE A 84 -17.74 14.91 -26.31
N GLU A 85 -16.53 14.99 -25.75
CA GLU A 85 -15.30 15.16 -26.53
C GLU A 85 -15.00 13.93 -27.40
N ALA A 86 -15.18 12.73 -26.85
CA ALA A 86 -15.02 11.48 -27.61
C ALA A 86 -16.05 11.37 -28.75
N GLU A 87 -17.29 11.80 -28.53
CA GLU A 87 -18.32 11.83 -29.57
C GLU A 87 -17.96 12.82 -30.69
N ARG A 88 -17.49 14.03 -30.33
CA ARG A 88 -17.00 15.01 -31.31
C ARG A 88 -15.81 14.50 -32.10
N ALA A 89 -14.82 13.89 -31.43
CA ALA A 89 -13.66 13.31 -32.10
C ALA A 89 -14.05 12.18 -33.07
N ARG A 90 -15.06 11.37 -32.70
CA ARG A 90 -15.61 10.33 -33.60
C ARG A 90 -16.34 10.94 -34.80
N ALA A 91 -17.12 12.00 -34.59
CA ALA A 91 -17.81 12.71 -35.68
C ALA A 91 -16.80 13.34 -36.64
N GLU A 92 -15.78 14.03 -36.13
CA GLU A 92 -14.70 14.59 -36.95
C GLU A 92 -13.92 13.50 -37.70
N ALA A 93 -13.64 12.36 -37.06
CA ALA A 93 -12.98 11.23 -37.72
C ALA A 93 -13.87 10.61 -38.82
N GLN A 94 -15.19 10.56 -38.63
CA GLN A 94 -16.13 10.12 -39.65
C GLN A 94 -16.20 11.11 -40.82
N GLU A 95 -16.21 12.42 -40.55
CA GLU A 95 -16.16 13.45 -41.60
C GLU A 95 -14.84 13.42 -42.37
N GLN A 96 -13.70 13.24 -41.69
CA GLN A 96 -12.40 13.07 -42.33
C GLN A 96 -12.33 11.78 -43.16
N GLN A 97 -12.91 10.68 -42.69
CA GLN A 97 -13.02 9.44 -43.45
C GLN A 97 -13.92 9.62 -44.67
N ALA A 98 -15.07 10.28 -44.54
CA ALA A 98 -15.97 10.56 -45.65
C ALA A 98 -15.29 11.47 -46.70
N ALA A 99 -14.57 12.51 -46.28
CA ALA A 99 -13.80 13.36 -47.17
C ALA A 99 -12.65 12.61 -47.88
N ALA A 100 -11.96 11.71 -47.17
CA ALA A 100 -10.92 10.87 -47.75
C ALA A 100 -11.48 9.80 -48.71
N GLU A 101 -12.67 9.27 -48.45
CA GLU A 101 -13.39 8.37 -49.37
C GLU A 101 -13.90 9.11 -50.61
N GLU A 102 -14.33 10.37 -50.47
CA GLU A 102 -14.72 11.22 -51.60
C GLU A 102 -13.51 11.61 -52.47
N GLU A 103 -12.34 11.84 -51.86
CA GLU A 103 -11.08 12.14 -52.56
C GLU A 103 -10.44 10.89 -53.21
N SER A 104 -10.57 9.70 -52.60
CA SER A 104 -10.04 8.43 -53.13
C SER A 104 -10.94 7.70 -54.13
N GLY A 105 -12.11 8.28 -54.48
CA GLY A 105 -12.98 7.82 -55.56
C GLY A 105 -12.36 7.89 -56.97
N ALA A 106 -11.17 8.49 -57.12
CA ALA A 106 -10.35 8.41 -58.31
C ALA A 106 -9.16 7.46 -58.07
N GLU A 107 -9.13 6.35 -58.81
CA GLU A 107 -7.98 5.47 -59.06
C GLU A 107 -7.85 4.18 -58.20
N ALA A 108 -8.62 3.16 -58.60
CA ALA A 108 -8.18 1.76 -58.45
C ALA A 108 -6.98 1.48 -59.38
N PRO A 109 -6.00 0.63 -58.98
CA PRO A 109 -6.12 -0.77 -59.36
C PRO A 109 -5.54 -1.82 -58.40
N ARG A 110 -5.92 -3.07 -58.70
CA ARG A 110 -5.69 -4.33 -58.00
C ARG A 110 -4.30 -4.93 -58.30
N ALA A 111 -3.62 -5.54 -57.32
CA ALA A 111 -2.56 -6.53 -57.57
C ALA A 111 -2.46 -7.55 -56.42
N ARG A 112 -3.05 -8.74 -56.56
CA ARG A 112 -2.44 -10.02 -56.99
C ARG A 112 -1.35 -10.59 -56.05
N THR A 113 -1.82 -11.58 -55.28
CA THR A 113 -1.19 -12.82 -54.79
C THR A 113 0.27 -13.11 -55.21
N ARG A 114 1.05 -13.65 -54.26
CA ARG A 114 1.97 -14.79 -54.50
C ARG A 114 2.39 -15.46 -53.19
N ARG A 115 2.10 -16.77 -53.11
CA ARG A 115 2.63 -17.73 -52.14
C ARG A 115 4.02 -18.23 -52.57
N ARG A 116 4.96 -18.40 -51.63
CA ARG A 116 6.03 -19.44 -51.54
C ARG A 116 6.86 -19.08 -50.29
N GLY A 117 6.94 -19.87 -49.23
CA GLY A 117 7.45 -21.24 -49.18
C GLY A 117 8.92 -21.21 -48.75
N GLY A 118 9.23 -21.54 -47.49
CA GLY A 118 10.61 -21.55 -46.97
C GLY A 118 10.72 -22.26 -45.63
N ARG A 119 11.00 -23.57 -45.68
CA ARG A 119 11.35 -24.41 -44.52
C ARG A 119 12.68 -23.98 -43.91
N GLY A 120 12.70 -23.88 -42.57
CA GLY A 120 13.76 -24.45 -41.74
C GLY A 120 14.94 -23.56 -41.39
N ARG A 121 14.97 -23.09 -40.13
CA ARG A 121 16.15 -23.27 -39.28
C ARG A 121 15.73 -23.72 -37.88
N ARG A 122 16.38 -24.81 -37.47
CA ARG A 122 16.26 -25.50 -36.19
C ARG A 122 16.71 -24.60 -35.05
N GLY A 123 16.10 -24.85 -33.89
CA GLY A 123 16.30 -24.09 -32.68
C GLY A 123 17.74 -24.05 -32.20
N LEU A 124 18.18 -22.84 -31.88
CA LEU A 124 19.15 -22.55 -30.85
C LEU A 124 18.46 -21.60 -29.85
N ALA A 125 17.38 -22.07 -29.24
CA ALA A 125 16.66 -21.37 -28.20
C ALA A 125 16.88 -22.14 -26.90
N GLY A 126 18.00 -21.88 -26.23
CA GLY A 126 18.36 -22.63 -25.02
C GLY A 126 19.24 -21.92 -24.01
N ARG A 127 19.50 -20.61 -24.16
CA ARG A 127 20.38 -19.91 -23.19
C ARG A 127 20.00 -18.46 -22.83
N GLY A 128 18.83 -17.99 -23.27
CA GLY A 128 18.36 -16.63 -22.98
C GLY A 128 17.10 -16.54 -22.09
N ARG A 129 16.40 -17.65 -21.82
CA ARG A 129 15.11 -17.60 -21.10
C ARG A 129 15.22 -17.63 -19.57
N ALA A 130 16.37 -17.96 -19.00
CA ALA A 130 16.56 -17.93 -17.55
C ALA A 130 16.79 -16.49 -17.03
N ALA A 131 17.55 -15.66 -17.75
CA ALA A 131 17.84 -14.29 -17.33
C ALA A 131 16.61 -13.35 -17.42
N ALA A 132 15.73 -13.55 -18.40
CA ALA A 132 14.50 -12.77 -18.56
C ALA A 132 13.33 -13.20 -17.63
N ALA A 133 13.48 -14.32 -16.91
CA ALA A 133 12.56 -14.69 -15.83
C ALA A 133 12.98 -14.02 -14.52
N SER A 134 14.29 -13.95 -14.25
CA SER A 134 14.82 -13.28 -13.06
C SER A 134 14.49 -11.79 -13.01
N SER A 135 14.46 -11.08 -14.15
CA SER A 135 14.13 -9.64 -14.17
C SER A 135 12.64 -9.33 -14.03
N ARG A 136 11.74 -10.34 -14.11
CA ARG A 136 10.30 -10.16 -13.90
C ARG A 136 9.90 -10.28 -12.43
N ASN A 137 10.75 -10.88 -11.60
CA ASN A 137 10.53 -10.98 -10.16
C ASN A 137 11.15 -9.80 -9.38
N VAL A 138 11.70 -8.80 -10.08
CA VAL A 138 12.18 -7.53 -9.50
C VAL A 138 11.12 -6.43 -9.72
N GLY A 139 9.84 -6.78 -9.63
CA GLY A 139 8.76 -5.80 -9.52
C GLY A 139 8.63 -5.29 -8.09
N PRO A 140 7.86 -4.21 -7.86
CA PRO A 140 7.51 -3.80 -6.51
C PRO A 140 6.81 -4.97 -5.81
N LEU A 141 7.29 -5.32 -4.62
CA LEU A 141 6.69 -6.35 -3.79
C LEU A 141 5.49 -5.74 -3.08
N GLU A 142 4.31 -6.29 -3.33
CA GLU A 142 3.09 -5.86 -2.67
C GLU A 142 2.95 -6.59 -1.32
N GLY A 143 2.41 -5.87 -0.34
CA GLY A 143 2.13 -6.39 0.98
C GLY A 143 0.90 -5.72 1.57
N THR A 144 0.16 -6.46 2.38
CA THR A 144 -0.99 -5.95 3.11
C THR A 144 -0.55 -5.58 4.52
N PHE A 145 -0.81 -4.33 4.90
CA PHE A 145 -0.70 -3.89 6.28
C PHE A 145 -2.05 -4.09 6.96
N ASP A 146 -2.08 -4.98 7.95
CA ASP A 146 -3.28 -5.33 8.70
C ASP A 146 -3.16 -4.81 10.14
N HIS A 147 -4.28 -4.28 10.65
CA HIS A 147 -4.40 -3.85 12.03
C HIS A 147 -5.46 -4.70 12.73
N GLY A 148 -4.99 -5.67 13.50
CA GLY A 148 -5.84 -6.50 14.35
C GLY A 148 -5.87 -6.01 15.79
N GLU A 149 -6.74 -6.61 16.60
CA GLU A 149 -6.88 -6.36 18.04
C GLU A 149 -5.60 -6.69 18.84
N GLU A 150 -4.69 -7.47 18.24
CA GLU A 150 -3.42 -7.92 18.82
C GLU A 150 -2.19 -7.13 18.30
N GLY A 151 -2.40 -6.13 17.43
CA GLY A 151 -1.36 -5.24 16.92
C GLY A 151 -1.32 -5.14 15.40
N TYR A 152 -0.17 -4.71 14.89
CA TYR A 152 0.06 -4.48 13.46
C TYR A 152 0.81 -5.66 12.84
N GLY A 153 0.28 -6.20 11.73
CA GLY A 153 0.90 -7.25 10.95
C GLY A 153 1.17 -6.78 9.52
N LEU A 154 2.39 -6.99 9.03
CA LEU A 154 2.70 -6.83 7.61
C LEU A 154 2.78 -8.19 6.95
N TRP A 155 1.88 -8.44 6.00
CA TRP A 155 1.82 -9.66 5.22
C TRP A 155 2.40 -9.38 3.83
N LEU A 156 3.47 -10.08 3.48
CA LEU A 156 4.08 -9.95 2.15
C LEU A 156 3.49 -11.02 1.22
N ASP A 157 3.29 -10.69 -0.06
CA ASP A 157 2.84 -11.66 -1.05
C ASP A 157 3.76 -12.89 -1.07
N PRO A 158 3.22 -14.13 -1.13
CA PRO A 158 4.01 -15.35 -1.32
C PRO A 158 5.09 -15.28 -2.42
N ALA A 159 4.90 -14.49 -3.47
CA ALA A 159 5.86 -14.26 -4.55
C ALA A 159 7.22 -13.73 -4.06
N ILE A 160 7.30 -13.16 -2.85
CA ILE A 160 8.55 -12.71 -2.25
C ILE A 160 9.56 -13.86 -2.06
N GLN A 161 9.08 -15.10 -1.91
CA GLN A 161 9.93 -16.28 -1.74
C GLN A 161 10.77 -16.57 -3.00
N ASP A 162 10.25 -16.21 -4.18
CA ASP A 162 10.91 -16.40 -5.47
C ASP A 162 11.69 -15.14 -5.92
N ASN A 163 11.76 -14.11 -5.07
CA ASN A 163 12.47 -12.88 -5.36
C ASN A 163 13.98 -13.04 -5.05
N PRO A 164 14.87 -12.84 -6.03
CA PRO A 164 16.31 -13.01 -5.83
C PRO A 164 16.90 -12.01 -4.82
N ILE A 165 16.39 -10.77 -4.76
CA ILE A 165 16.82 -9.74 -3.80
C ILE A 165 16.44 -10.15 -2.39
N TYR A 166 15.22 -10.67 -2.20
CA TYR A 166 14.79 -11.17 -0.89
C TYR A 166 15.62 -12.39 -0.47
N ALA A 167 15.85 -13.34 -1.38
CA ALA A 167 16.67 -14.51 -1.10
C ALA A 167 18.13 -14.17 -0.75
N GLU A 168 18.70 -13.15 -1.40
CA GLU A 168 20.10 -12.74 -1.20
C GLU A 168 20.30 -11.87 0.05
N HIS A 169 19.37 -10.96 0.34
CA HIS A 169 19.56 -9.93 1.36
C HIS A 169 18.69 -10.08 2.61
N TRP A 170 17.60 -10.85 2.55
CA TRP A 170 16.59 -10.91 3.60
C TRP A 170 16.33 -12.32 4.14
N ALA A 171 16.53 -13.37 3.34
CA ALA A 171 16.31 -14.74 3.77
C ALA A 171 17.20 -15.11 4.96
N GLY A 172 16.58 -15.37 6.11
CA GLY A 172 17.26 -15.77 7.35
C GLY A 172 17.59 -14.62 8.31
N HIS A 173 17.43 -13.36 7.91
CA HIS A 173 17.57 -12.21 8.80
C HIS A 173 16.28 -12.02 9.61
N ARG A 174 16.35 -12.35 10.90
CA ARG A 174 15.22 -12.22 11.84
C ARG A 174 15.11 -10.87 12.56
N PRO A 175 16.21 -10.15 12.89
CA PRO A 175 16.08 -8.85 13.51
C PRO A 175 15.96 -7.75 12.44
N VAL A 176 14.83 -7.05 12.44
CA VAL A 176 14.56 -5.89 11.58
C VAL A 176 14.18 -4.69 12.44
N GLU A 177 14.63 -3.51 12.03
CA GLU A 177 14.22 -2.21 12.56
C GLU A 177 13.12 -1.66 11.65
N VAL A 178 12.08 -1.09 12.25
CA VAL A 178 10.93 -0.53 11.52
C VAL A 178 10.77 0.92 11.93
N ASP A 179 10.94 1.82 10.97
CA ASP A 179 10.67 3.24 11.11
C ASP A 179 9.32 3.56 10.48
N VAL A 180 8.47 4.28 11.21
CA VAL A 180 7.16 4.73 10.74
C VAL A 180 7.21 6.24 10.58
N GLU A 181 7.14 6.72 9.35
CA GLU A 181 7.09 8.13 8.99
C GLU A 181 5.66 8.52 8.57
N GLU A 182 5.43 9.81 8.32
CA GLU A 182 4.11 10.34 7.95
C GLU A 182 3.62 9.79 6.59
N ASP A 183 4.52 9.58 5.63
CA ASP A 183 4.19 9.17 4.26
C ASP A 183 4.64 7.74 3.91
N ARG A 184 5.42 7.07 4.77
CA ARG A 184 6.00 5.75 4.49
C ARG A 184 6.37 4.94 5.73
N ILE A 185 6.46 3.63 5.57
CA ILE A 185 7.05 2.71 6.56
C ILE A 185 8.33 2.12 5.96
N VAL A 186 9.45 2.24 6.67
CA VAL A 186 10.76 1.75 6.24
C VAL A 186 11.17 0.57 7.12
N ILE A 187 11.52 -0.55 6.49
CA ILE A 187 12.05 -1.73 7.18
C ILE A 187 13.53 -1.85 6.84
N ARG A 188 14.38 -1.84 7.87
CA ARG A 188 15.83 -1.97 7.76
C ARG A 188 16.27 -3.25 8.48
N ARG A 189 17.30 -3.92 7.98
CA ARG A 189 17.94 -5.03 8.69
C ARG A 189 18.77 -4.49 9.84
N VAL A 190 18.72 -5.16 11.00
CA VAL A 190 19.58 -4.79 12.14
C VAL A 190 20.94 -5.48 11.97
N GLY A 191 22.02 -4.71 11.97
CA GLY A 191 23.40 -5.23 12.01
C GLY A 191 24.20 -5.16 10.71
N GLU A 192 23.81 -4.33 9.74
CA GLU A 192 24.68 -3.96 8.62
C GLU A 192 25.01 -2.46 8.62
N ASP A 193 25.25 -1.94 9.81
CA ASP A 193 26.00 -0.70 10.03
C ASP A 193 27.37 -1.13 10.61
N ASP A 194 28.35 -1.32 9.72
CA ASP A 194 29.78 -1.25 10.03
C ASP A 194 30.30 0.09 9.49
#